data_AF-A0A524HCN7-F1
#
_entry.id   AF-A0A524HCN7-F1
#
_cell.length_a   1.000
_cell.length_b   1.000
_cell.length_c   1.000
_cell.angle_alpha   90.00
_cell.angle_beta   90.00
_cell.angle_gamma   90.00
#
_symmetry.space_group_name_H-M   'P 1'
#
loop_
_entity.id
_entity.type
_entity.pdbx_description
1 polymer ?
#
loop_
_entity_poly.entity_id
_entity_poly.type
_entity_poly.pdbx_seq_one_letter_code
_entity_poly.pdbx_strand_id
1 'polypeptide(L)'
;MSYPLLLLYGPLIYLYAVTAGDRSRRLRRWDALHFLPFLAVVVAGFPIYLLSGEQKIALYHQLLQGVRPLLLQVVDPLQYVSGIAYAAATILFLRRHRARVEDNYSSLERVNLRWRLRLAGAAAAIWLLATLLQVMEVTNHPLLARSDDVVALAIAVL
;
A
#
# COMPACT_ATOMS: atom_id res chain seq x y z
N MET A 1 3.80 -11.84 2.33
CA MET A 1 2.89 -11.68 3.50
C MET A 1 2.03 -10.45 3.26
N SER A 2 0.71 -10.63 3.12
CA SER A 2 -0.22 -9.52 2.87
C SER A 2 -0.38 -8.72 4.16
N TYR A 3 0.04 -7.45 4.15
CA TYR A 3 -0.12 -6.56 5.30
C TYR A 3 -1.40 -5.76 5.10
N PRO A 4 -2.51 -6.03 5.84
CA PRO A 4 -3.77 -5.30 5.65
C PRO A 4 -3.58 -3.79 5.83
N LEU A 5 -2.56 -3.36 6.57
CA LEU A 5 -2.16 -1.96 6.71
C LEU A 5 -1.94 -1.24 5.37
N LEU A 6 -1.52 -1.95 4.32
CA LEU A 6 -1.34 -1.36 2.99
C LEU A 6 -2.66 -0.87 2.38
N LEU A 7 -3.77 -1.56 2.67
CA LEU A 7 -5.11 -1.12 2.28
C LEU A 7 -5.62 0.07 3.12
N LEU A 8 -5.00 0.33 4.28
CA LEU A 8 -5.34 1.45 5.17
C LEU A 8 -4.54 2.71 4.83
N TYR A 9 -3.25 2.58 4.51
CA TYR A 9 -2.36 3.73 4.28
C TYR A 9 -2.79 4.61 3.10
N GLY A 10 -3.19 4.01 1.98
CA GLY A 10 -3.67 4.76 0.80
C GLY A 10 -4.82 5.72 1.12
N PRO A 11 -5.95 5.21 1.65
CA PRO A 11 -7.06 6.04 2.13
C PRO A 11 -6.66 7.14 3.11
N LEU A 12 -5.81 6.82 4.10
CA LEU A 12 -5.38 7.79 5.11
C LEU A 12 -4.60 8.95 4.49
N ILE A 13 -3.63 8.65 3.62
CA ILE A 13 -2.82 9.67 2.95
C ILE A 13 -3.70 10.56 2.07
N TYR A 14 -4.62 9.96 1.32
CA TYR A 14 -5.55 10.70 0.47
C TYR A 14 -6.47 11.62 1.29
N LEU A 15 -7.14 11.10 2.31
CA LEU A 15 -8.05 11.88 3.14
C LEU A 15 -7.31 12.97 3.93
N TYR A 16 -6.09 12.70 4.38
CA TYR A 16 -5.21 13.71 4.98
C TYR A 16 -4.91 14.82 3.96
N ALA A 17 -4.49 14.49 2.74
CA ALA A 17 -4.20 15.49 1.72
C ALA A 17 -5.43 16.35 1.39
N VAL A 18 -6.61 15.74 1.30
CA VAL A 18 -7.86 16.43 0.99
C VAL A 18 -8.27 17.40 2.12
N THR A 19 -8.23 16.94 3.36
CA THR A 19 -8.65 17.73 4.54
C THR A 19 -7.63 18.79 4.95
N ALA A 20 -6.32 18.50 4.82
CA ALA A 20 -5.25 19.45 5.09
C ALA A 20 -5.05 20.46 3.94
N GLY A 21 -5.44 20.10 2.72
CA GLY A 21 -5.39 20.97 1.56
C GLY A 21 -6.56 21.96 1.52
N ASP A 22 -7.75 21.53 1.91
CA ASP A 22 -8.96 22.36 1.88
C ASP A 22 -9.54 22.53 3.28
N ARG A 23 -9.33 23.70 3.90
CA ARG A 23 -9.83 24.01 5.25
C ARG A 23 -11.36 23.99 5.36
N SER A 24 -12.09 24.08 4.24
CA SER A 24 -13.55 23.98 4.23
C SER A 24 -14.05 22.53 4.22
N ARG A 25 -13.22 21.58 3.77
CA ARG A 25 -13.57 20.16 3.76
C ARG A 25 -13.57 19.61 5.18
N ARG A 26 -14.65 18.92 5.55
CA ARG A 26 -14.79 18.12 6.77
C ARG A 26 -14.96 16.66 6.41
N LEU A 27 -14.44 15.71 7.22
CA LEU A 27 -14.69 14.29 7.00
C LEU A 27 -16.19 14.00 7.05
N ARG A 28 -16.68 13.21 6.10
CA ARG A 28 -18.08 12.76 5.97
C ARG A 28 -18.16 11.26 6.23
N ARG A 29 -19.35 10.78 6.56
CA ARG A 29 -19.62 9.34 6.77
C ARG A 29 -19.22 8.49 5.55
N TRP A 30 -19.40 9.02 4.34
CA TRP A 30 -18.99 8.38 3.10
C TRP A 30 -17.47 8.20 2.96
N ASP A 31 -16.67 9.07 3.59
CA ASP A 31 -15.21 8.91 3.60
C ASP A 31 -14.78 7.65 4.37
N ALA A 32 -15.63 7.16 5.28
CA ALA A 32 -15.37 5.93 6.02
C ALA A 32 -15.44 4.68 5.11
N LEU A 33 -16.14 4.74 3.97
CA LEU A 33 -16.21 3.61 3.04
C LEU A 33 -14.85 3.26 2.43
N HIS A 34 -13.90 4.21 2.38
CA HIS A 34 -12.55 3.95 1.91
C HIS A 34 -11.80 2.94 2.80
N PHE A 35 -12.23 2.73 4.05
CA PHE A 35 -11.67 1.76 4.99
C PHE A 35 -12.35 0.38 4.92
N LEU A 36 -13.43 0.24 4.14
CA LEU A 36 -14.15 -1.03 4.02
C LEU A 36 -13.26 -2.19 3.51
N PRO A 37 -12.39 -2.00 2.50
CA PRO A 37 -11.48 -3.06 2.07
C PRO A 37 -10.52 -3.51 3.17
N PHE A 38 -10.00 -2.57 3.96
CA PHE A 38 -9.14 -2.88 5.11
C PHE A 38 -9.89 -3.71 6.16
N LEU A 39 -11.07 -3.25 6.57
CA LEU A 39 -11.89 -3.96 7.57
C LEU A 39 -12.28 -5.35 7.10
N ALA A 40 -12.66 -5.51 5.83
CA ALA A 40 -13.00 -6.81 5.25
C ALA A 40 -11.84 -7.80 5.35
N VAL A 41 -10.60 -7.37 5.05
CA VAL A 41 -9.42 -8.23 5.17
C VAL A 41 -9.09 -8.57 6.61
N VAL A 42 -9.20 -7.61 7.53
CA VAL A 42 -8.98 -7.86 8.97
C VAL A 42 -9.98 -8.89 9.51
N VAL A 43 -11.26 -8.73 9.19
CA VAL A 43 -12.32 -9.67 9.62
C VAL A 43 -12.14 -11.03 8.97
N ALA A 44 -11.86 -11.09 7.67
CA ALA A 44 -11.65 -12.35 6.95
C ALA A 44 -10.38 -13.08 7.41
N GLY A 45 -9.34 -12.34 7.83
CA GLY A 45 -8.10 -12.90 8.38
C GLY A 45 -8.20 -13.29 9.87
N PHE A 46 -9.22 -12.82 10.58
CA PHE A 46 -9.40 -13.06 12.02
C PHE A 46 -9.32 -14.56 12.41
N PRO A 47 -9.94 -15.51 11.67
CA PRO A 47 -9.87 -16.93 12.02
C PRO A 47 -8.44 -17.51 12.06
N ILE A 48 -7.49 -16.94 11.31
CA ILE A 48 -6.08 -17.39 11.31
C ILE A 48 -5.45 -17.20 12.70
N TYR A 49 -5.86 -16.16 13.44
CA TYR A 49 -5.35 -15.91 14.79
C TYR A 49 -5.83 -16.96 15.80
N LEU A 50 -7.01 -17.55 15.56
CA LEU A 50 -7.63 -18.58 16.39
C LEU A 50 -7.07 -19.99 16.15
N LEU A 51 -6.27 -20.18 15.09
CA LEU A 51 -5.63 -21.47 14.82
C LEU A 51 -4.68 -21.90 15.95
N SER A 52 -4.62 -23.20 16.20
CA SER A 52 -3.64 -23.81 17.10
C SER A 52 -2.21 -23.62 16.58
N GLY A 53 -1.20 -23.82 17.43
CA GLY A 53 0.20 -23.74 17.02
C GLY A 53 0.52 -24.68 15.85
N GLU A 54 0.08 -25.93 15.94
CA GLU A 54 0.26 -26.94 14.88
C GLU A 54 -0.41 -26.52 13.57
N GLN A 55 -1.64 -25.98 13.62
CA GLN A 55 -2.34 -25.50 12.45
C GLN A 55 -1.65 -24.30 11.79
N LYS A 56 -1.03 -23.41 12.58
CA LYS A 56 -0.23 -22.29 12.05
C LYS A 56 1.04 -22.78 11.37
N ILE A 57 1.70 -23.80 11.93
CA ILE A 57 2.88 -24.44 11.32
C ILE A 57 2.48 -25.13 10.00
N ALA A 58 1.37 -25.87 10.00
CA ALA A 58 0.86 -26.51 8.78
C ALA A 58 0.51 -25.49 7.68
N LEU A 59 -0.17 -24.39 8.04
CA LEU A 59 -0.45 -23.29 7.13
C LEU A 59 0.84 -22.67 6.58
N TYR A 60 1.86 -22.48 7.41
CA TYR A 60 3.15 -21.97 6.97
C TYR A 60 3.84 -22.89 5.95
N HIS A 61 3.84 -24.20 6.19
CA HIS A 61 4.38 -25.17 5.23
C HIS A 61 3.60 -25.19 3.91
N GLN A 62 2.26 -25.09 3.96
CA GLN A 62 1.43 -24.95 2.76
C GLN A 62 1.83 -23.72 1.94
N LEU A 63 2.05 -22.58 2.61
CA LEU A 63 2.51 -21.35 1.96
C LEU A 63 3.89 -21.50 1.29
N LEU A 64 4.84 -22.18 1.96
CA LEU A 64 6.16 -22.48 1.39
C LEU A 64 6.10 -23.39 0.16
N GLN A 65 5.13 -24.31 0.12
CA GLN A 65 4.86 -25.17 -1.03
C GLN A 65 4.08 -24.45 -2.14
N GLY A 66 3.82 -23.15 -1.99
CA GLY A 66 3.08 -22.34 -2.96
C GLY A 66 1.55 -22.46 -2.86
N VAL A 67 1.03 -23.24 -1.91
CA VAL A 67 -0.41 -23.38 -1.66
C VAL A 67 -0.90 -22.17 -0.88
N ARG A 68 -1.43 -21.18 -1.59
CA ARG A 68 -1.93 -19.93 -1.00
C ARG A 68 -3.44 -20.01 -0.71
N PRO A 69 -3.90 -19.68 0.51
CA PRO A 69 -5.32 -19.48 0.79
C PRO A 69 -5.95 -18.47 -0.17
N LEU A 70 -7.22 -18.67 -0.52
CA LEU A 70 -7.99 -17.77 -1.40
C LEU A 70 -7.91 -16.30 -0.93
N LEU A 71 -7.94 -16.08 0.39
CA LEU A 71 -7.80 -14.75 0.97
C LEU A 71 -6.52 -14.05 0.50
N LEU A 72 -5.36 -14.72 0.54
CA LEU A 72 -4.10 -14.11 0.12
C LEU A 72 -4.07 -13.87 -1.40
N GLN A 73 -4.62 -14.80 -2.19
CA GLN A 73 -4.70 -14.65 -3.65
C GLN A 73 -5.50 -13.42 -4.08
N VAL A 74 -6.52 -13.03 -3.31
CA VAL A 74 -7.34 -11.85 -3.57
C VAL A 74 -6.71 -10.59 -2.98
N VAL A 75 -6.18 -10.65 -1.77
CA VAL A 75 -5.65 -9.49 -1.04
C VAL A 75 -4.33 -8.99 -1.64
N ASP A 76 -3.45 -9.91 -2.04
CA ASP A 76 -2.13 -9.58 -2.61
C ASP A 76 -2.22 -8.62 -3.80
N PRO A 77 -3.03 -8.84 -4.86
CA PRO A 77 -3.18 -7.86 -5.93
C PRO A 77 -3.94 -6.61 -5.49
N LEU A 78 -4.96 -6.76 -4.63
CA LEU A 78 -5.82 -5.67 -4.20
C LEU A 78 -5.06 -4.55 -3.47
N GLN A 79 -4.07 -4.91 -2.64
CA GLN A 79 -3.25 -3.92 -1.93
C GLN A 79 -2.42 -3.04 -2.88
N TYR A 80 -1.86 -3.60 -3.97
CA TYR A 80 -1.10 -2.81 -4.94
C TYR A 80 -2.02 -1.89 -5.75
N VAL A 81 -3.17 -2.41 -6.20
CA VAL A 81 -4.17 -1.61 -6.92
C VAL A 81 -4.64 -0.44 -6.04
N SER A 82 -4.94 -0.70 -4.77
CA SER A 82 -5.31 0.33 -3.80
C SER A 82 -4.19 1.36 -3.62
N GLY A 83 -2.96 0.91 -3.39
CA GLY A 83 -1.79 1.78 -3.21
C GLY A 83 -1.59 2.74 -4.38
N ILE A 84 -1.62 2.22 -5.61
CA ILE A 84 -1.48 3.02 -6.85
C ILE A 84 -2.66 3.99 -6.99
N ALA A 85 -3.89 3.52 -6.80
CA ALA A 85 -5.09 4.33 -6.97
C ALA A 85 -5.09 5.54 -6.02
N TYR A 86 -4.79 5.33 -4.73
CA TYR A 86 -4.75 6.44 -3.77
C TYR A 86 -3.53 7.34 -3.92
N ALA A 87 -2.38 6.81 -4.34
CA ALA A 87 -1.23 7.64 -4.68
C ALA A 87 -1.57 8.59 -5.84
N ALA A 88 -2.17 8.06 -6.92
CA ALA A 88 -2.63 8.85 -8.06
C ALA A 88 -3.70 9.88 -7.65
N ALA A 89 -4.72 9.48 -6.88
CA ALA A 89 -5.76 10.36 -6.40
C ALA A 89 -5.21 11.51 -5.55
N THR A 90 -4.24 11.21 -4.67
CA THR A 90 -3.56 12.21 -3.83
C THR A 90 -2.79 13.22 -4.67
N ILE A 91 -1.99 12.76 -5.63
CA ILE A 91 -1.22 13.64 -6.53
C ILE A 91 -2.16 14.51 -7.37
N LEU A 92 -3.22 13.92 -7.95
CA LEU A 92 -4.20 14.65 -8.74
C LEU A 92 -4.90 15.72 -7.91
N PHE A 93 -5.30 15.40 -6.68
CA PHE A 93 -5.89 16.36 -5.76
C PHE A 93 -4.94 17.52 -5.47
N LEU A 94 -3.71 17.24 -5.06
CA LEU A 94 -2.73 18.27 -4.72
C LEU A 94 -2.37 19.17 -5.91
N ARG A 95 -2.28 18.61 -7.13
CA ARG A 95 -2.04 19.36 -8.36
C ARG A 95 -3.21 20.30 -8.70
N ARG A 96 -4.45 19.79 -8.63
CA ARG A 96 -5.66 20.60 -8.86
C ARG A 96 -5.81 21.68 -7.80
N HIS A 97 -5.53 21.34 -6.55
CA HIS A 97 -5.59 22.29 -5.44
C HIS A 97 -4.56 23.41 -5.62
N ARG A 98 -3.34 23.09 -6.05
CA ARG A 98 -2.33 24.10 -6.42
C ARG A 98 -2.84 25.07 -7.47
N ALA A 99 -3.36 24.57 -8.59
CA ALA A 99 -3.79 25.39 -9.72
C ALA A 99 -4.95 26.34 -9.37
N ARG A 100 -5.84 25.96 -8.44
CA ARG A 100 -6.99 26.79 -8.03
C ARG A 100 -6.66 27.92 -7.07
N VAL A 101 -5.54 27.82 -6.35
CA VAL A 101 -5.24 28.71 -5.22
C VAL A 101 -3.92 29.48 -5.46
N GLU A 102 -3.30 29.34 -6.63
CA GLU A 102 -2.01 29.96 -6.98
C GLU A 102 -2.05 31.49 -6.93
N ASP A 103 -3.23 32.11 -7.11
CA ASP A 103 -3.43 33.57 -7.02
C ASP A 103 -3.58 34.09 -5.58
N ASN A 104 -3.99 33.24 -4.62
CA ASN A 104 -4.32 33.65 -3.24
C ASN A 104 -3.31 33.17 -2.19
N TYR A 105 -2.26 32.45 -2.59
CA TYR A 105 -1.31 31.86 -1.64
C TYR A 105 -0.18 32.79 -1.23
N SER A 106 0.04 32.88 0.09
CA SER A 106 1.27 33.43 0.67
C SER A 106 2.51 32.59 0.28
N SER A 107 3.69 33.21 0.29
CA SER A 107 4.95 32.55 -0.08
C SER A 107 5.22 31.27 0.72
N LEU A 108 4.93 31.27 2.02
CA LEU A 108 5.09 30.12 2.93
C LEU A 108 4.20 28.93 2.53
N GLU A 109 2.97 29.21 2.13
CA GLU A 109 1.98 28.18 1.83
C GLU A 109 2.26 27.52 0.47
N ARG A 110 2.83 28.26 -0.48
CA ARG A 110 3.39 27.70 -1.73
C ARG A 110 4.54 26.73 -1.45
N VAL A 111 5.43 27.03 -0.51
CA VAL A 111 6.55 26.13 -0.12
C VAL A 111 6.01 24.85 0.52
N ASN A 112 5.07 24.96 1.46
CA ASN A 112 4.42 23.80 2.08
C ASN A 112 3.69 22.91 1.07
N LEU A 113 3.04 23.49 0.06
CA LEU A 113 2.38 22.72 -1.00
C LEU A 113 3.39 21.98 -1.89
N ARG A 114 4.52 22.59 -2.24
CA ARG A 114 5.60 21.93 -2.99
C ARG A 114 6.18 20.75 -2.20
N TRP A 115 6.40 20.92 -0.90
CA TRP A 115 6.85 19.83 -0.03
C TRP A 115 5.87 18.66 -0.02
N ARG A 116 4.57 18.94 0.16
CA ARG A 116 3.50 17.93 0.10
C ARG A 116 3.45 17.18 -1.24
N LEU A 117 3.64 17.89 -2.36
CA LEU A 117 3.72 17.27 -3.69
C LEU A 117 4.96 16.38 -3.87
N ARG A 118 6.12 16.79 -3.33
CA ARG A 118 7.34 15.97 -3.37
C ARG A 118 7.20 14.70 -2.55
N LEU A 119 6.64 14.81 -1.34
CA LEU A 119 6.34 13.64 -0.50
C LEU A 119 5.36 12.68 -1.17
N ALA A 120 4.27 13.21 -1.76
CA ALA A 120 3.32 12.39 -2.51
C ALA A 120 3.96 11.72 -3.74
N GLY A 121 4.84 12.43 -4.46
CA GLY A 121 5.60 11.89 -5.57
C GLY A 121 6.56 10.77 -5.14
N ALA A 122 7.29 10.96 -4.03
CA ALA A 122 8.15 9.94 -3.46
C ALA A 122 7.36 8.69 -3.03
N ALA A 123 6.21 8.88 -2.37
CA ALA A 123 5.33 7.77 -2.02
C ALA A 123 4.83 7.01 -3.26
N ALA A 124 4.45 7.72 -4.32
CA ALA A 124 4.05 7.08 -5.59
C ALA A 124 5.21 6.31 -6.25
N ALA A 125 6.43 6.83 -6.20
CA ALA A 125 7.61 6.13 -6.71
C ALA A 125 7.89 4.85 -5.92
N ILE A 126 7.74 4.88 -4.59
CA ILE A 126 7.87 3.69 -3.73
C ILE A 126 6.82 2.64 -4.11
N TRP A 127 5.56 3.05 -4.29
CA TRP A 127 4.48 2.15 -4.72
C TRP A 127 4.72 1.54 -6.10
N LEU A 128 5.20 2.34 -7.05
CA LEU A 128 5.54 1.88 -8.39
C LEU A 128 6.68 0.85 -8.32
N LEU A 129 7.75 1.14 -7.58
CA LEU A 129 8.87 0.22 -7.38
C LEU A 129 8.40 -1.09 -6.73
N ALA A 130 7.61 -1.02 -5.66
CA ALA A 130 7.07 -2.20 -4.98
C ALA A 130 6.21 -3.06 -5.91
N THR A 131 5.41 -2.44 -6.77
CA THR A 131 4.60 -3.14 -7.78
C THR A 131 5.47 -3.81 -8.84
N LEU A 132 6.51 -3.11 -9.32
CA LEU A 132 7.45 -3.66 -10.29
C LEU A 132 8.19 -4.88 -9.73
N LEU A 133 8.71 -4.78 -8.50
CA LEU A 133 9.36 -5.90 -7.81
C LEU A 133 8.43 -7.10 -7.67
N GLN A 134 7.17 -6.86 -7.26
CA GLN A 134 6.18 -7.93 -7.15
C GLN A 134 5.89 -8.60 -8.50
N VAL A 135 5.77 -7.82 -9.58
CA VAL A 135 5.55 -8.36 -10.93
C VAL A 135 6.75 -9.17 -11.40
N MET A 136 7.98 -8.71 -11.12
CA MET A 136 9.21 -9.44 -11.44
C MET A 136 9.32 -10.76 -10.67
N GLU A 137 8.90 -10.79 -9.41
CA GLU A 137 8.84 -12.00 -8.59
C GLU A 137 7.82 -13.00 -9.17
N VAL A 138 6.61 -12.53 -9.49
CA VAL A 138 5.55 -13.38 -10.07
C VAL A 138 5.93 -13.92 -11.45
N THR A 139 6.72 -13.16 -12.23
CA THR A 139 7.17 -13.57 -13.56
C THR A 139 8.46 -14.39 -13.53
N ASN A 140 8.97 -14.78 -12.35
CA ASN A 140 10.24 -15.52 -12.19
C ASN A 140 11.41 -14.86 -12.95
N HIS A 141 11.50 -13.54 -12.91
CA HIS A 141 12.56 -12.83 -13.64
C HIS A 141 13.93 -13.23 -13.07
N PRO A 142 14.92 -13.62 -13.91
CA PRO A 142 16.18 -14.27 -13.47
C PRO A 142 17.08 -13.41 -12.56
N LEU A 143 16.80 -12.11 -12.40
CA LEU A 143 17.56 -11.22 -11.54
C LEU A 143 17.23 -11.41 -10.04
N LEU A 144 15.99 -11.79 -9.71
CA LEU A 144 15.55 -12.00 -8.32
C LEU A 144 15.78 -13.45 -7.86
N ALA A 145 15.63 -14.42 -8.76
CA ALA A 145 16.00 -15.81 -8.49
C ALA A 145 17.49 -15.92 -8.06
N ARG A 146 18.37 -15.16 -8.72
CA ARG A 146 19.80 -15.14 -8.41
C ARG A 146 20.12 -14.53 -7.04
N SER A 147 19.31 -13.59 -6.52
CA SER A 147 19.53 -13.04 -5.17
C SER A 147 19.10 -14.01 -4.08
N ASP A 148 18.00 -14.73 -4.28
CA ASP A 148 17.48 -15.70 -3.31
C ASP A 148 18.42 -16.92 -3.21
N ASP A 149 18.98 -17.37 -4.34
CA ASP A 149 19.97 -18.45 -4.38
C ASP A 149 21.25 -18.10 -3.60
N VAL A 150 21.74 -16.85 -3.72
CA VAL A 150 22.96 -16.40 -3.02
C VAL A 150 22.73 -16.28 -1.52
N VAL A 151 21.56 -15.79 -1.09
CA VAL A 151 21.18 -15.71 0.33
C VAL A 151 21.00 -17.12 0.91
N ALA A 152 20.36 -18.03 0.17
CA ALA A 152 20.21 -19.42 0.58
C ALA A 152 21.57 -20.15 0.69
N LEU A 153 22.49 -19.90 -0.25
CA LEU A 153 23.84 -20.46 -0.21
C LEU A 153 24.64 -19.94 1.00
N ALA A 154 24.49 -18.65 1.33
CA ALA A 154 25.16 -18.05 2.48
C ALA A 154 24.64 -18.59 3.81
N ILE A 155 23.33 -18.87 3.92
CA ILE A 155 22.72 -19.49 5.10
C ILE A 155 23.15 -20.96 5.23
N ALA A 156 23.27 -21.68 4.12
CA ALA A 156 23.69 -23.09 4.14
C ALA A 156 25.15 -23.32 4.54
N VAL A 157 25.99 -22.27 4.50
CA VAL A 157 27.42 -22.32 4.87
C VAL A 157 27.66 -21.89 6.32
N LEU A 158 26.64 -21.33 7.01
CA LEU A 158 26.67 -20.98 8.44
C LEU A 158 26.15 -22.13 9.31
#